data_AF-A0A0P7LII8-F1
#
_entry.id   AF-A0A0P7LII8-F1
#
_cell.length_a   1.000
_cell.length_b   1.000
_cell.length_c   1.000
_cell.angle_alpha   90.00
_cell.angle_beta   90.00
_cell.angle_gamma   90.00
#
_symmetry.space_group_name_H-M   'P 1'
#
loop_
_entity.id
_entity.type
_entity.pdbx_description
1 polymer ?
#
loop_
_entity_poly.entity_id
_entity_poly.type
_entity_poly.pdbx_seq_one_letter_code
_entity_poly.pdbx_strand_id
1 'polypeptide(L)'
;MAKYTVCDYQSTIRNNGNGCANLYLEVLLQGTSTPSLHQYRIAPDTRHPDINLIKAHLDEGFQQAKSEGLKVEISDYKERLYLYIRTPGNNLMQYSGCREK
;
A
#
# COMPACT_ATOMS: atom_id res chain seq x y z
N MET A 1 1.68 10.02 11.03
CA MET A 1 0.99 8.91 10.33
C MET A 1 0.72 7.81 11.34
N ALA A 2 -0.37 7.06 11.18
CA ALA A 2 -0.67 5.96 12.08
C ALA A 2 0.27 4.78 11.80
N LYS A 3 0.67 4.08 12.86
CA LYS A 3 1.52 2.89 12.80
C LYS A 3 0.68 1.64 12.96
N TYR A 4 0.91 0.65 12.11
CA TYR A 4 0.12 -0.57 12.07
C TYR A 4 1.02 -1.80 12.06
N THR A 5 0.59 -2.86 12.75
CA THR A 5 1.08 -4.22 12.52
C THR A 5 0.36 -4.80 11.31
N VAL A 6 1.10 -5.49 10.45
CA VAL A 6 0.54 -6.17 9.27
C VAL A 6 0.18 -7.60 9.67
N CYS A 7 -1.12 -7.90 9.74
CA CYS A 7 -1.60 -9.26 10.06
C CYS A 7 -1.57 -10.14 8.81
N ASP A 8 -2.07 -9.60 7.70
CA ASP A 8 -2.06 -10.27 6.41
C ASP A 8 -2.13 -9.25 5.27
N TYR A 9 -1.74 -9.65 4.07
CA TYR A 9 -1.86 -8.80 2.89
C TYR A 9 -1.90 -9.61 1.59
N GLN A 10 -2.49 -9.01 0.56
CA GLN A 10 -2.46 -9.50 -0.80
C GLN A 10 -2.32 -8.31 -1.75
N SER A 11 -1.59 -8.49 -2.86
CA SER A 11 -1.47 -7.45 -3.88
C SER A 11 -1.57 -8.04 -5.29
N THR A 12 -2.38 -7.42 -6.14
CA THR A 12 -2.66 -7.89 -7.51
C THR A 12 -2.67 -6.73 -8.49
N ILE A 13 -2.03 -6.90 -9.65
CA ILE A 13 -2.13 -5.94 -10.75
C ILE A 13 -3.28 -6.38 -11.66
N ARG A 14 -4.21 -5.47 -11.95
CA ARG A 14 -5.30 -5.69 -12.92
C ARG A 14 -5.60 -4.42 -13.70
N ASN A 15 -6.16 -4.59 -14.90
CA ASN A 15 -6.63 -3.47 -15.70
C ASN A 15 -7.81 -2.78 -14.99
N ASN A 16 -7.84 -1.45 -15.00
CA ASN A 16 -8.88 -0.66 -14.37
C ASN A 16 -10.16 -0.49 -15.23
N GLY A 17 -10.24 -1.19 -16.38
CA GLY A 17 -11.35 -1.11 -17.33
C GLY A 17 -11.17 -0.07 -18.43
N ASN A 18 -10.17 0.81 -18.30
CA ASN A 18 -9.86 1.87 -19.29
C ASN A 18 -8.54 1.62 -20.02
N GLY A 19 -8.02 0.39 -19.99
CA GLY A 19 -6.73 0.06 -20.61
C GLY A 19 -5.51 0.31 -19.74
N CYS A 20 -5.67 0.89 -18.53
CA CYS A 20 -4.55 1.17 -17.63
C CYS A 20 -4.44 0.12 -16.51
N ALA A 21 -3.23 -0.34 -16.23
CA ALA A 21 -2.96 -1.26 -15.12
C ALA A 21 -2.84 -0.50 -13.79
N ASN A 22 -3.57 -0.97 -12.77
CA ASN A 22 -3.45 -0.50 -11.40
C ASN A 22 -3.08 -1.67 -10.47
N LEU A 23 -2.36 -1.35 -9.41
CA LEU A 23 -2.12 -2.25 -8.29
C LEU A 23 -3.25 -2.13 -7.28
N TYR A 24 -3.83 -3.27 -6.92
CA TYR A 24 -4.83 -3.39 -5.86
C TYR A 24 -4.16 -4.07 -4.69
N LEU A 25 -4.11 -3.36 -3.56
CA LEU A 25 -3.48 -3.80 -2.32
C LEU A 25 -4.56 -3.97 -1.27
N GLU A 26 -4.70 -5.18 -0.75
CA GLU A 26 -5.56 -5.51 0.38
C GLU A 26 -4.65 -5.83 1.56
N VAL A 27 -4.82 -5.13 2.68
CA VAL A 27 -3.97 -5.31 3.86
C VAL A 27 -4.82 -5.31 5.12
N LEU A 28 -4.69 -6.37 5.91
CA LEU A 28 -5.29 -6.49 7.22
C LEU A 28 -4.35 -5.86 8.25
N LEU A 29 -4.73 -4.70 8.77
CA LEU A 29 -3.89 -3.88 9.64
C LEU A 29 -4.43 -3.88 11.07
N GLN A 30 -3.53 -4.00 12.03
CA GLN A 30 -3.84 -3.84 13.44
C GLN A 30 -3.14 -2.60 14.00
N GLY A 31 -3.95 -1.60 14.38
CA GLY A 31 -3.50 -0.42 15.11
C GLY A 31 -3.57 -0.65 16.62
N THR A 32 -4.47 0.07 17.30
CA THR A 32 -4.74 -0.05 18.75
C THR A 32 -5.90 -0.99 19.08
N SER A 33 -6.64 -1.42 18.07
CA SER A 33 -7.93 -2.13 18.21
C SER A 33 -7.89 -3.46 17.45
N THR A 34 -9.05 -4.07 17.20
CA THR A 34 -9.17 -5.25 16.33
C THR A 34 -8.61 -4.96 14.93
N PRO A 35 -7.98 -5.96 14.27
CA PRO A 35 -7.52 -5.82 12.89
C PRO A 35 -8.66 -5.38 11.96
N SER A 36 -8.35 -4.50 11.01
CA SER A 36 -9.30 -4.01 10.03
C SER A 36 -8.73 -4.11 8.62
N LEU A 37 -9.58 -4.48 7.67
CA LEU A 37 -9.20 -4.60 6.27
C LEU A 37 -9.10 -3.20 5.63
N HIS A 38 -7.98 -2.95 4.97
CA HIS A 38 -7.72 -1.74 4.22
C HIS A 38 -7.44 -2.12 2.76
N GLN A 39 -8.22 -1.57 1.84
CA GLN A 39 -8.08 -1.83 0.42
C GLN A 39 -7.65 -0.54 -0.28
N TYR A 40 -6.66 -0.64 -1.15
CA TYR A 40 -6.08 0.49 -1.86
C TYR A 40 -5.96 0.19 -3.34
N ARG A 41 -6.19 1.23 -4.15
CA ARG A 41 -5.91 1.22 -5.58
C ARG A 41 -4.80 2.22 -5.87
N ILE A 42 -3.71 1.73 -6.44
CA ILE A 42 -2.49 2.49 -6.73
C ILE A 42 -2.25 2.46 -8.24
N ALA A 43 -2.05 3.63 -8.83
CA ALA A 43 -1.76 3.82 -10.24
C ALA A 43 -0.28 4.20 -10.43
N PRO A 44 0.35 3.80 -11.53
CA PRO A 44 1.65 4.33 -11.91
C PRO A 44 1.53 5.82 -12.23
N ASP A 45 2.59 6.58 -11.95
CA ASP A 45 2.67 8.00 -12.27
C ASP A 45 4.09 8.40 -12.72
N THR A 46 4.35 9.68 -12.91
CA THR A 46 5.67 10.17 -13.36
C THR A 46 6.81 9.91 -12.37
N ARG A 47 6.52 9.70 -11.08
CA ARG A 47 7.52 9.38 -10.04
C ARG A 47 7.76 7.88 -9.95
N HIS A 48 6.69 7.10 -10.11
CA HIS A 48 6.70 5.64 -10.08
C HIS A 48 5.99 5.09 -11.33
N PRO A 49 6.66 5.11 -12.50
CA PRO A 49 6.00 4.75 -13.77
C PRO A 49 5.83 3.24 -13.95
N ASP A 50 6.65 2.42 -13.29
CA ASP A 50 6.59 0.97 -13.38
C ASP A 50 5.76 0.37 -12.24
N ILE A 51 4.57 -0.11 -12.59
CA ILE A 51 3.65 -0.73 -11.64
C ILE A 51 4.18 -2.03 -11.04
N ASN A 52 5.07 -2.75 -11.74
CA ASN A 52 5.69 -3.96 -11.21
C ASN A 52 6.72 -3.62 -10.13
N LEU A 53 7.46 -2.51 -10.29
CA LEU A 53 8.36 -2.03 -9.25
C LEU A 53 7.60 -1.53 -8.02
N ILE A 54 6.46 -0.86 -8.22
CA ILE A 54 5.56 -0.49 -7.10
C ILE A 54 5.11 -1.76 -6.35
N LYS A 55 4.64 -2.78 -7.09
CA LYS A 55 4.21 -4.06 -6.49
C LYS A 55 5.35 -4.74 -5.74
N ALA A 56 6.53 -4.87 -6.35
CA ALA A 56 7.68 -5.51 -5.73
C ALA A 56 8.10 -4.83 -4.43
N HIS A 57 8.20 -3.49 -4.44
CA HIS A 57 8.53 -2.71 -3.24
C HIS A 57 7.50 -2.90 -2.12
N LEU A 58 6.21 -2.85 -2.45
CA LEU A 58 5.16 -3.04 -1.45
C LEU A 58 5.12 -4.48 -0.94
N ASP A 59 5.25 -5.49 -1.81
CA ASP A 59 5.30 -6.89 -1.40
C ASP A 59 6.46 -7.17 -0.47
N GLU A 60 7.66 -6.72 -0.81
CA GLU A 60 8.85 -6.87 0.03
C GLU A 60 8.62 -6.24 1.41
N GLY A 61 8.17 -4.99 1.44
CA GLY A 61 7.98 -4.25 2.68
C GLY A 61 6.84 -4.78 3.57
N PHE A 62 5.70 -5.19 2.99
CA PHE A 62 4.60 -5.79 3.75
C PHE A 62 4.95 -7.21 4.21
N GLN A 63 5.64 -8.01 3.39
CA GLN A 63 6.11 -9.34 3.78
C GLN A 63 7.12 -9.25 4.94
N GLN A 64 8.05 -8.30 4.87
CA GLN A 64 9.00 -8.07 5.95
C GLN A 64 8.28 -7.64 7.23
N ALA A 65 7.36 -6.67 7.13
CA ALA A 65 6.56 -6.21 8.27
C ALA A 65 5.76 -7.35 8.93
N LYS A 66 5.15 -8.22 8.12
CA LYS A 66 4.38 -9.38 8.60
C LYS A 66 5.28 -10.42 9.27
N SER A 67 6.38 -10.81 8.64
CA SER A 67 7.25 -11.90 9.11
C SER A 67 8.05 -11.53 10.35
N GLU A 68 8.49 -10.27 10.45
CA GLU A 68 9.32 -9.79 11.56
C GLU A 68 8.51 -9.05 12.65
N GLY A 69 7.20 -8.88 12.46
CA GLY A 69 6.35 -8.13 13.39
C GLY A 69 6.67 -6.62 13.43
N LEU A 70 7.26 -6.08 12.37
CA LEU A 70 7.58 -4.66 12.25
C LEU A 70 6.35 -3.85 11.85
N LYS A 71 6.39 -2.55 12.16
CA LYS A 71 5.27 -1.65 11.87
C LYS A 71 5.42 -0.96 10.53
N VAL A 72 4.29 -0.78 9.84
CA VAL A 72 4.18 0.09 8.67
C VAL A 72 3.48 1.39 9.06
N GLU A 73 3.80 2.48 8.37
CA GLU A 73 3.03 3.72 8.45
C GLU A 73 2.27 3.93 7.15
N ILE A 74 0.96 4.15 7.24
CA ILE A 74 0.10 4.41 6.09
C ILE A 74 -0.74 5.66 6.36
N SER A 75 -0.82 6.54 5.36
CA SER A 75 -1.67 7.73 5.39
C SER A 75 -2.24 8.01 4.02
N ASP A 76 -3.57 8.06 3.92
CA ASP A 76 -4.26 8.53 2.73
C ASP A 76 -4.43 10.05 2.76
N TYR A 77 -4.13 10.72 1.64
CA TYR A 77 -4.43 12.11 1.41
C TYR A 77 -5.46 12.23 0.30
N LYS A 78 -6.74 12.21 0.72
CA LYS A 78 -7.90 12.06 -0.16
C LYS A 78 -8.06 13.17 -1.19
N GLU A 79 -7.68 14.40 -0.84
CA GLU A 79 -7.84 15.58 -1.71
C GLU A 79 -7.04 15.47 -3.02
N ARG A 80 -5.92 14.72 -3.01
CA ARG A 80 -5.04 14.58 -4.18
C ARG A 80 -4.82 13.14 -4.63
N LEU A 81 -5.62 12.19 -4.11
CA LEU A 81 -5.46 10.77 -4.40
C LEU A 81 -4.00 10.32 -4.20
N TYR A 82 -3.41 10.71 -3.06
CA TYR A 82 -2.08 10.27 -2.69
C TYR A 82 -2.14 9.29 -1.52
N LEU A 83 -1.28 8.28 -1.59
CA LEU A 83 -1.09 7.29 -0.57
C LEU A 83 0.38 7.32 -0.12
N TYR A 84 0.60 7.67 1.14
CA TYR A 84 1.92 7.68 1.74
C TYR A 84 2.12 6.37 2.52
N ILE A 85 3.18 5.64 2.20
CA ILE A 85 3.51 4.36 2.84
C ILE A 85 4.98 4.36 3.25
N ARG A 86 5.25 4.03 4.51
CA ARG A 86 6.59 3.69 5.00
C ARG A 86 6.59 2.22 5.43
N THR A 87 7.36 1.42 4.71
CA THR A 87 7.66 0.03 5.05
C THR A 87 8.93 -0.02 5.92
N PRO A 88 9.20 -1.13 6.62
CA PRO A 88 10.41 -1.26 7.43
C PRO A 88 11.68 -1.05 6.60
N GLY A 89 12.70 -0.41 7.20
CA GLY A 89 13.99 -0.15 6.54
C GLY A 89 13.95 0.84 5.37
N ASN A 90 12.78 1.36 5.00
CA ASN A 90 12.58 2.17 3.80
C ASN A 90 12.15 3.61 4.12
N ASN A 91 12.42 4.51 3.17
CA ASN A 91 11.93 5.88 3.23
C ASN A 91 10.41 5.95 3.05
N LEU A 92 9.82 7.08 3.44
CA LEU A 92 8.42 7.34 3.15
C LEU A 92 8.25 7.50 1.64
N MET A 93 7.46 6.61 1.03
CA MET A 93 7.12 6.67 -0.39
C MET A 93 5.73 7.28 -0.59
N GLN A 94 5.58 8.03 -1.67
CA GLN A 94 4.31 8.61 -2.09
C GLN A 94 3.85 7.95 -3.38
N TYR A 95 2.70 7.32 -3.35
CA TYR A 95 2.05 6.72 -4.51
C TYR A 95 0.83 7.54 -4.93
N SER A 96 0.55 7.55 -6.24
CA SER A 96 -0.76 7.96 -6.74
C SER A 96 -1.77 6.86 -6.48
N GLY A 97 -2.66 7.05 -5.51
CA GLY A 97 -3.61 6.03 -5.11
C GLY A 97 -4.57 6.48 -4.01
N CYS A 98 -5.63 5.70 -3.82
CA CYS A 98 -6.67 5.98 -2.84
C CYS A 98 -7.17 4.70 -2.17
N ARG A 99 -7.74 4.86 -0.98
CA ARG A 99 -8.44 3.77 -0.28
C ARG A 99 -9.76 3.47 -1.01
N GLU A 100 -10.02 2.20 -1.31
CA GLU A 100 -11.32 1.74 -1.82
C GLU A 100 -12.34 1.71 -0.66
N LYS A 101 -13.61 1.98 -0.95
CA LYS A 101 -14.70 2.04 0.03
C LYS A 101 -15.30 0.67 0.25
#